data_AF-A0A9W4UHH4-F1
#
_entry.id   AF-A0A9W4UHH4-F1
#
_cell.length_a   1.000
_cell.length_b   1.000
_cell.length_c   1.000
_cell.angle_alpha   90.00
_cell.angle_beta   90.00
_cell.angle_gamma   90.00
#
_symmetry.space_group_name_H-M   'P 1'
#
loop_
_entity.id
_entity.type
_entity.pdbx_description
1 polymer ?
#
loop_
_entity_poly.entity_id
_entity_poly.type
_entity_poly.pdbx_seq_one_letter_code
_entity_poly.pdbx_strand_id
1 'polypeptide(L)'
;MAATLLHTRLYIASQYIAVPTEPLTLYNLDNLNSVGYRGGEDVYLTSDIDISTNLDWLKGCTVEKDGGTGKQKTGVIILVDKGEGVVDVFYFYFWAFNYGGTILERQLGELL
;
A
#
# COMPACT_ATOMS: atom_id res chain seq x y z
N MET A 1 7.55 2.39 -0.83
CA MET A 1 6.34 3.25 -0.86
C MET A 1 6.19 4.06 -2.14
N ALA A 2 7.22 4.76 -2.64
CA ALA A 2 7.08 5.53 -3.90
C ALA A 2 6.78 4.68 -5.15
N ALA A 3 7.32 3.45 -5.23
CA ALA A 3 7.13 2.56 -6.38
C ALA A 3 5.67 2.13 -6.61
N THR A 4 4.89 2.00 -5.53
CA THR A 4 3.48 1.59 -5.64
C THR A 4 2.64 2.66 -6.32
N LEU A 5 2.86 3.95 -5.99
CA LEU A 5 2.16 5.06 -6.65
C LEU A 5 2.49 5.15 -8.15
N LEU A 6 3.73 4.83 -8.53
CA LEU A 6 4.17 4.81 -9.93
C LEU A 6 3.46 3.74 -10.78
N HIS A 7 3.05 2.63 -10.16
CA HIS A 7 2.44 1.47 -10.82
C HIS A 7 0.95 1.33 -10.50
N THR A 8 0.29 2.46 -10.23
CA THR A 8 -1.15 2.53 -9.99
C THR A 8 -1.78 3.63 -10.79
N ARG A 9 -3.05 3.42 -11.14
CA ARG A 9 -3.90 4.39 -11.83
C ARG A 9 -5.20 4.60 -11.08
N LEU A 10 -5.76 5.77 -11.30
CA LEU A 10 -6.99 6.22 -10.68
C LEU A 10 -8.23 5.67 -11.41
N TYR A 11 -9.19 5.17 -10.65
CA TYR A 11 -10.47 4.67 -11.15
C TYR A 11 -11.65 5.18 -10.32
N ILE A 12 -12.79 5.35 -11.00
CA ILE A 12 -14.13 5.53 -10.39
C ILE A 12 -15.08 4.59 -11.12
N ALA A 13 -15.83 3.78 -10.38
CA ALA A 13 -16.78 2.80 -10.96
C ALA A 13 -16.16 1.96 -12.11
N SER A 14 -14.90 1.53 -11.93
CA SER A 14 -14.09 0.78 -12.90
C SER A 14 -13.74 1.51 -14.20
N GLN A 15 -13.94 2.83 -14.28
CA GLN A 15 -13.49 3.67 -15.38
C GLN A 15 -12.23 4.44 -15.00
N TYR A 16 -11.26 4.47 -15.91
CA TYR A 16 -10.02 5.23 -15.73
C TYR A 16 -10.31 6.73 -15.69
N ILE A 17 -9.64 7.43 -14.78
CA ILE A 17 -9.65 8.89 -14.70
C ILE A 17 -8.21 9.41 -14.67
N ALA A 18 -7.95 10.52 -15.37
CA ALA A 18 -6.65 11.17 -15.31
C ALA A 18 -6.44 11.83 -13.93
N VAL A 19 -5.23 11.70 -13.38
CA VAL A 19 -4.89 12.38 -12.14
C VAL A 19 -4.78 13.90 -12.42
N PRO A 20 -5.21 14.77 -11.48
CA PRO A 20 -5.05 16.22 -11.62
C PRO A 20 -3.59 16.68 -11.80
N THR A 21 -2.63 15.94 -11.23
CA THR A 21 -1.20 16.26 -11.32
C THR A 21 -0.39 14.98 -11.34
N GLU A 22 0.36 14.77 -12.42
CA GLU A 22 1.22 13.60 -12.62
C GLU A 22 2.70 13.96 -12.38
N PRO A 23 3.51 13.05 -11.80
CA PRO A 23 3.09 11.78 -11.21
C PRO A 23 2.43 11.97 -9.84
N LEU A 24 1.58 11.01 -9.43
CA LEU A 24 1.19 10.88 -8.03
C LEU A 24 2.41 10.61 -7.14
N THR A 25 2.48 11.34 -6.05
CA THR A 25 3.46 11.24 -4.99
C THR A 25 2.75 11.28 -3.65
N LEU A 26 3.43 10.91 -2.56
CA LEU A 26 2.86 11.05 -1.23
C LEU A 26 2.57 12.52 -0.86
N TYR A 27 3.22 13.49 -1.53
CA TYR A 27 3.05 14.91 -1.27
C TYR A 27 1.78 15.50 -1.89
N ASN A 28 1.27 14.88 -2.96
CA ASN A 28 0.13 15.39 -3.72
C ASN A 28 -1.05 14.40 -3.74
N LEU A 29 -1.05 13.41 -2.83
CA LEU A 29 -2.10 12.39 -2.77
C LEU A 29 -3.44 12.97 -2.32
N ASP A 30 -3.42 14.10 -1.61
CA ASP A 30 -4.60 14.87 -1.22
C ASP A 30 -5.34 15.48 -2.43
N ASN A 31 -4.69 15.63 -3.59
CA ASN A 31 -5.36 16.01 -4.83
C ASN A 31 -6.48 15.03 -5.20
N LEU A 32 -6.43 13.79 -4.72
CA LEU A 32 -7.48 12.80 -4.94
C LEU A 32 -8.81 13.19 -4.27
N ASN A 33 -8.80 14.07 -3.27
CA ASN A 33 -10.04 14.58 -2.64
C ASN A 33 -10.84 15.50 -3.58
N SER A 34 -10.19 16.03 -4.62
CA SER A 34 -10.83 16.93 -5.59
C SER A 34 -11.38 16.20 -6.82
N VAL A 35 -11.20 14.89 -6.92
CA VAL A 35 -11.76 14.07 -7.99
C VAL A 35 -12.92 13.21 -7.51
N GLY A 36 -13.79 12.82 -8.45
CA GLY A 36 -14.98 12.03 -8.16
C GLY A 36 -16.19 12.83 -7.70
N TYR A 37 -17.28 12.11 -7.45
CA TYR A 37 -18.58 12.71 -7.14
C TYR A 37 -18.79 12.89 -5.63
N ARG A 38 -17.91 12.33 -4.80
CA ARG A 38 -18.03 12.30 -3.34
C ARG A 38 -16.75 12.76 -2.63
N GLY A 39 -16.07 13.76 -3.18
CA GLY A 39 -14.86 14.31 -2.57
C GLY A 39 -13.73 13.30 -2.41
N GLY A 40 -13.55 12.42 -3.42
CA GLY A 40 -12.54 11.37 -3.41
C GLY A 40 -12.96 10.04 -2.77
N GLU A 41 -14.11 9.95 -2.08
CA GLU A 41 -14.56 8.70 -1.43
C GLU A 41 -14.91 7.57 -2.43
N ASP A 42 -15.26 7.94 -3.66
CA ASP A 42 -15.63 7.02 -4.74
C ASP A 42 -14.45 6.64 -5.64
N VAL A 43 -13.24 7.03 -5.23
CA VAL A 43 -12.02 6.93 -6.00
C VAL A 43 -11.12 5.85 -5.40
N TYR A 44 -10.53 5.02 -6.25
CA TYR A 44 -9.57 4.01 -5.83
C TYR A 44 -8.43 3.86 -6.83
N LEU A 45 -7.27 3.46 -6.31
CA LEU A 45 -6.08 3.16 -7.11
C LEU A 45 -6.06 1.68 -7.45
N THR A 46 -5.82 1.34 -8.71
CA THR A 46 -5.63 -0.04 -9.19
C THR A 46 -4.27 -0.16 -9.86
N SER A 47 -3.61 -1.30 -9.72
CA SER A 47 -2.34 -1.52 -10.42
C SER A 47 -2.52 -1.43 -11.94
N ASP A 48 -1.58 -0.80 -12.63
CA ASP A 48 -1.57 -0.73 -14.10
C ASP A 48 -0.62 -1.74 -14.74
N ILE A 49 -0.06 -2.63 -13.93
CA ILE A 49 0.78 -3.74 -14.35
C ILE A 49 0.24 -5.06 -13.80
N ASP A 50 0.60 -6.15 -14.47
CA ASP A 50 0.24 -7.49 -14.03
C ASP A 50 1.03 -7.88 -12.78
N ILE A 51 0.35 -7.88 -11.63
CA ILE A 51 0.94 -8.19 -10.32
C ILE A 51 1.31 -9.68 -10.17
N SER A 52 0.82 -10.58 -11.04
CA SER A 52 1.15 -12.00 -11.00
C SER A 52 2.59 -12.30 -11.45
N THR A 53 3.26 -11.33 -12.06
CA THR A 53 4.62 -11.46 -12.61
C THR A 53 5.74 -11.45 -11.55
N ASN A 54 5.40 -11.50 -10.25
CA ASN A 54 6.33 -11.52 -9.12
C ASN A 54 7.32 -10.34 -9.14
N LEU A 55 6.76 -9.13 -9.15
CA LEU A 55 7.47 -7.87 -9.26
C LEU A 55 8.37 -7.61 -8.04
N ASP A 56 9.61 -7.18 -8.27
CA ASP A 56 10.60 -6.99 -7.21
C ASP A 56 10.19 -5.98 -6.14
N TRP A 57 9.41 -4.96 -6.49
CA TRP A 57 8.91 -3.96 -5.54
C TRP A 57 7.76 -4.48 -4.66
N LEU A 58 7.14 -5.60 -5.03
CA LEU A 58 6.05 -6.24 -4.30
C LEU A 58 6.57 -7.37 -3.38
N LYS A 59 7.80 -7.85 -3.61
CA LYS A 59 8.44 -8.86 -2.77
C LYS A 59 8.71 -8.31 -1.37
N GLY A 60 8.43 -9.15 -0.37
CA GLY A 60 8.90 -8.93 1.00
C GLY A 60 10.42 -9.03 1.10
N CYS A 61 10.95 -8.85 2.31
CA CYS A 61 12.37 -9.10 2.57
C CYS A 61 12.57 -10.45 3.27
N THR A 62 13.64 -11.14 2.90
CA THR A 62 14.05 -12.38 3.55
C THR A 62 14.56 -12.11 4.96
N VAL A 63 14.20 -12.98 5.90
CA VAL A 63 14.71 -12.94 7.28
C VAL A 63 16.16 -13.43 7.27
N GLU A 64 17.04 -12.70 7.95
CA GLU A 64 18.45 -13.05 8.14
C GLU A 64 18.59 -14.21 9.14
N LYS A 65 19.79 -14.82 9.22
CA LYS A 65 20.04 -16.00 10.07
C LYS A 65 19.81 -15.75 11.55
N ASP A 66 19.84 -14.49 11.98
CA ASP A 66 19.61 -14.04 13.35
C ASP A 66 18.13 -13.77 13.68
N GLY A 67 17.22 -13.98 12.71
CA GLY A 67 15.80 -13.67 12.86
C GLY A 67 15.44 -12.21 12.58
N GLY A 68 16.42 -11.37 12.23
CA GLY A 68 16.22 -9.98 11.85
C GLY A 68 15.91 -9.79 10.37
N THR A 69 15.62 -8.56 9.97
CA THR A 69 15.39 -8.18 8.56
C THR A 69 16.38 -7.11 8.10
N GLY A 70 17.57 -7.08 8.70
CA GLY A 70 18.63 -6.15 8.34
C GLY A 70 18.21 -4.67 8.39
N LYS A 71 18.35 -3.97 7.26
CA LYS A 71 17.97 -2.55 7.09
C LYS A 71 16.51 -2.35 6.70
N GLN A 72 15.82 -3.43 6.34
CA GLN A 72 14.46 -3.41 5.84
C GLN A 72 13.48 -3.15 6.98
N LYS A 73 12.45 -2.35 6.70
CA LYS A 73 11.41 -1.99 7.67
C LYS A 73 10.20 -2.89 7.44
N THR A 74 9.99 -3.85 8.33
CA THR A 74 8.94 -4.90 8.23
C THR A 74 7.80 -4.73 9.22
N GLY A 75 7.91 -3.74 10.10
CA GLY A 75 6.92 -3.43 11.10
C GLY A 75 7.07 -2.01 11.62
N VAL A 76 6.07 -1.59 12.38
CA VAL A 76 6.02 -0.29 13.05
C VAL A 76 5.76 -0.55 14.53
N ILE A 77 6.54 0.11 15.39
CA ILE A 77 6.32 0.13 16.84
C ILE A 77 5.83 1.53 17.19
N ILE A 78 4.65 1.63 17.79
CA ILE A 78 4.11 2.88 18.30
C ILE A 78 4.23 2.85 19.83
N LEU A 79 4.91 3.85 20.36
CA LEU A 79 5.08 4.07 21.79
C LEU A 79 4.18 5.23 22.21
N VAL A 80 3.33 5.01 23.21
CA VAL A 80 2.48 6.06 23.80
C VAL A 80 2.83 6.18 25.27
N ASP A 81 3.60 7.20 25.62
CA ASP A 81 3.86 7.56 27.00
C ASP A 81 2.58 8.12 27.65
N LYS A 82 2.19 7.53 28.78
CA LYS A 82 1.02 7.95 29.56
C LYS A 82 1.40 8.76 30.80
N GLY A 83 2.69 8.96 31.05
CA GLY A 83 3.21 9.56 32.28
C GLY A 83 3.37 8.52 33.40
N GLU A 84 3.97 8.95 34.52
CA GLU A 84 4.17 8.14 35.73
C GLU A 84 4.89 6.81 35.51
N GLY A 85 5.72 6.73 34.46
CA GLY A 85 6.46 5.51 34.10
C GLY A 85 5.62 4.46 33.38
N VAL A 86 4.41 4.80 32.94
CA VAL A 86 3.53 3.92 32.15
C VAL A 86 3.66 4.24 30.67
N VAL A 87 3.92 3.22 29.84
CA VAL A 87 4.02 3.34 28.39
C VAL A 87 3.22 2.21 27.74
N ASP A 88 2.32 2.57 26.82
CA ASP A 88 1.67 1.59 25.95
C ASP A 88 2.56 1.32 24.73
N VAL A 89 2.72 0.05 24.37
CA VAL A 89 3.52 -0.37 23.20
C VAL A 89 2.63 -1.15 22.25
N PHE A 90 2.51 -0.66 21.01
CA PHE A 90 1.78 -1.33 19.94
C PHE A 90 2.76 -1.83 18.88
N TYR A 91 2.74 -3.14 18.64
CA TYR A 91 3.55 -3.79 17.63
C TYR A 91 2.69 -4.08 16.40
N PHE A 92 3.06 -3.49 15.26
CA PHE A 92 2.45 -3.77 13.97
C PHE A 92 3.47 -4.48 13.09
N TYR A 93 3.13 -5.69 12.63
CA TYR A 93 3.92 -6.44 11.66
C TYR A 93 3.11 -6.56 10.37
N PHE A 94 3.73 -6.29 9.24
CA PHE A 94 3.07 -6.43 7.94
C PHE A 94 3.46 -7.76 7.32
N TRP A 95 2.51 -8.71 7.35
CA TRP A 95 2.67 -9.97 6.65
C TRP A 95 2.16 -9.81 5.21
N ALA A 96 3.06 -9.86 4.23
CA ALA A 96 2.74 -9.68 2.82
C ALA A 96 2.15 -10.96 2.18
N PHE A 97 1.15 -11.56 2.82
CA PHE A 97 0.34 -12.62 2.19
C PHE A 97 -0.89 -11.98 1.58
N ASN A 98 -0.93 -11.94 0.26
CA ASN A 98 -1.93 -11.23 -0.52
C ASN A 98 -2.75 -12.20 -1.39
N TYR A 99 -3.09 -13.42 -0.96
CA TYR A 99 -4.02 -14.23 -1.74
C TYR A 99 -5.44 -13.67 -1.62
N GLY A 100 -5.85 -12.89 -2.63
CA GLY A 100 -7.17 -12.24 -2.69
C GLY A 100 -8.20 -12.99 -3.55
N GLY A 101 -7.77 -14.03 -4.29
CA GLY A 101 -8.61 -14.72 -5.27
C GLY A 101 -8.97 -13.86 -6.48
N THR A 102 -9.87 -14.38 -7.32
CA THR A 102 -10.37 -13.69 -8.53
C THR A 102 -11.83 -13.34 -8.36
N ILE A 103 -12.15 -12.05 -8.45
CA ILE A 103 -13.53 -11.54 -8.38
C ILE A 103 -13.75 -10.62 -9.58
N LEU A 104 -14.86 -10.83 -10.32
CA LEU A 104 -15.22 -10.03 -11.49
C LEU A 104 -14.04 -9.88 -12.49
N GLU A 105 -13.40 -11.00 -12.84
CA GLU A 105 -12.24 -11.07 -13.75
C GLU A 105 -10.99 -10.30 -13.31
N ARG A 106 -10.96 -9.81 -12.06
CA ARG A 106 -9.79 -9.13 -11.48
C ARG A 106 -9.17 -9.99 -10.38
N GLN A 107 -7.86 -10.20 -10.46
CA GLN A 107 -7.09 -10.82 -9.38
C GLN A 107 -6.89 -9.79 -8.27
N LEU A 108 -7.41 -10.07 -7.08
CA LEU A 108 -7.27 -9.18 -5.92
C LEU A 108 -5.96 -9.41 -5.16
N GLY A 109 -5.28 -10.51 -5.45
CA GLY A 109 -3.87 -10.68 -5.16
C GLY A 109 -3.37 -12.12 -5.30
N GLU A 110 -2.07 -12.22 -5.47
CA GLU A 110 -1.25 -13.43 -5.44
C GLU A 110 0.21 -13.02 -5.19
N LEU A 111 0.84 -13.56 -4.16
CA LEU A 111 2.28 -13.67 -3.98
C LEU A 111 2.48 -15.04 -3.35
N LEU A 112 3.26 -15.87 -4.02
CA LEU A 112 3.84 -17.09 -3.44
C LEU A 112 5.12 -16.72 -2.70
#